data_AF-A0A0D2CRU7-F1
#
_entry.id   AF-A0A0D2CRU7-F1
#
_cell.length_a   1.000
_cell.length_b   1.000
_cell.length_c   1.000
_cell.angle_alpha   90.00
_cell.angle_beta   90.00
_cell.angle_gamma   90.00
#
_symmetry.space_group_name_H-M   'P 1'
#
loop_
_entity.id
_entity.type
_entity.pdbx_description
1 polymer ?
#
loop_
_entity_poly.entity_id
_entity_poly.type
_entity_poly.pdbx_seq_one_letter_code
_entity_poly.pdbx_strand_id
1 'polypeptide(L)'
;MATSIPPASFSTSTSSFHPSQSQNGTMSYSDNPLTQLPTVDFNFEDLRKRMTDFTLKFDAFIEQGRKRVLQERNEFRARLGELNEEQRSKSTQITTLQSSLSNHSNVLAREQAEKNEMHAQISKLESHQANQSASCDRLRNAIAQTQRQIDVKLQAQREYAEKMDGQSRLNGPELGFWETYLGCRIEGSGDENKVRILFMFPPVKGGKSDEEREAIFELEVPPTGSGKYNVVHVKPKLDVSKVEKVVDRLNSTREIGTLLKGMRALFVEAMK
;
A
#
# COMPACT_ATOMS: atom_id res chain seq x y z
N MET A 1 36.05 15.66 6.10
CA MET A 1 37.02 16.67 5.64
C MET A 1 37.43 17.49 6.85
N ALA A 2 38.69 17.35 7.27
CA ALA A 2 39.27 18.05 8.40
C ALA A 2 39.82 19.41 7.96
N THR A 3 39.60 20.45 8.75
CA THR A 3 40.26 21.75 8.59
C THR A 3 40.82 22.19 9.93
N SER A 4 42.15 22.12 10.02
CA SER A 4 42.99 22.65 11.09
C SER A 4 43.29 24.13 10.81
N ILE A 5 43.26 24.96 11.86
CA ILE A 5 43.71 26.37 11.82
C ILE A 5 44.89 26.50 12.81
N PRO A 6 46.01 27.14 12.44
CA PRO A 6 47.25 27.17 13.23
C PRO A 6 47.26 28.24 14.34
N PRO A 7 48.19 28.14 15.33
CA PRO A 7 48.29 29.10 16.43
C PRO A 7 49.18 30.30 16.06
N ALA A 8 48.78 31.50 16.51
CA ALA A 8 49.57 32.71 16.44
C ALA A 8 50.48 32.85 17.67
N SER A 9 51.76 33.10 17.41
CA SER A 9 52.82 33.38 18.38
C SER A 9 52.87 34.88 18.69
N PHE A 10 52.97 35.26 19.97
CA PHE A 10 53.44 36.59 20.35
C PHE A 10 54.55 36.48 21.38
N SER A 11 55.73 36.95 20.98
CA SER A 11 56.91 37.19 21.81
C SER A 11 56.84 38.58 22.40
N THR A 12 57.23 38.73 23.66
CA THR A 12 57.64 40.02 24.24
C THR A 12 58.88 39.80 25.10
N SER A 13 60.01 40.30 24.60
CA SER A 13 61.27 40.48 25.30
C SER A 13 61.40 41.93 25.81
N THR A 14 62.51 42.20 26.51
CA THR A 14 63.07 43.49 27.00
C THR A 14 62.77 43.81 28.47
N SER A 15 63.69 44.30 29.31
CA SER A 15 65.15 44.44 29.27
C SER A 15 65.58 44.92 30.68
N SER A 16 66.72 44.43 31.17
CA SER A 16 67.36 44.80 32.44
C SER A 16 68.15 46.11 32.32
N PHE A 17 68.12 46.95 33.36
CA PHE A 17 68.97 48.15 33.49
C PHE A 17 69.59 48.26 34.89
N HIS A 18 70.90 48.56 34.89
CA HIS A 18 71.79 48.85 36.02
C HIS A 18 72.55 50.15 35.65
N PRO A 19 72.75 51.10 36.57
CA PRO A 19 74.11 51.68 36.74
C PRO A 19 74.33 52.24 38.17
N SER A 20 75.47 52.75 38.63
CA SER A 20 76.92 52.60 38.42
C SER A 20 77.57 53.49 39.50
N GLN A 21 78.64 53.04 40.15
CA GLN A 21 79.49 53.85 41.05
C GLN A 21 80.33 54.89 40.28
N SER A 22 80.79 55.95 40.96
CA SER A 22 81.96 56.74 40.55
C SER A 22 82.78 57.24 41.75
N GLN A 23 84.10 57.29 41.56
CA GLN A 23 85.18 57.49 42.54
C GLN A 23 85.71 58.94 42.60
N ASN A 24 86.26 59.28 43.77
CA ASN A 24 87.38 60.16 44.14
C ASN A 24 88.01 61.19 43.19
N GLY A 25 88.36 62.34 43.79
CA GLY A 25 89.47 63.22 43.37
C GLY A 25 89.92 64.15 44.50
N THR A 26 91.17 64.02 44.93
CA THR A 26 91.93 64.87 45.87
C THR A 26 92.61 66.03 45.13
N MET A 27 92.87 67.19 45.79
CA MET A 27 94.18 67.87 45.86
C MET A 27 94.14 69.18 46.67
N SER A 28 95.28 69.45 47.31
CA SER A 28 95.64 70.49 48.28
C SER A 28 96.27 71.72 47.61
N TYR A 29 96.19 72.91 48.22
CA TYR A 29 97.25 73.94 48.22
C TYR A 29 97.10 74.90 49.43
N SER A 30 98.24 75.39 49.88
CA SER A 30 98.57 76.00 51.17
C SER A 30 98.64 77.53 51.17
N ASP A 31 98.54 78.06 52.40
CA ASP A 31 99.17 79.25 52.97
C ASP A 31 98.52 80.66 52.92
N ASN A 32 98.56 81.26 54.12
CA ASN A 32 97.85 82.39 54.71
C ASN A 32 98.57 83.73 54.43
N PRO A 33 97.91 84.92 54.48
CA PRO A 33 98.01 85.70 55.73
C PRO A 33 96.83 86.66 56.06
N LEU A 34 96.53 86.73 57.36
CA LEU A 34 95.99 87.86 58.15
C LEU A 34 94.56 88.42 57.89
N THR A 35 93.68 88.02 58.82
CA THR A 35 92.88 88.88 59.74
C THR A 35 91.97 89.97 59.15
N GLN A 36 90.67 89.67 59.06
CA GLN A 36 89.58 90.35 59.79
C GLN A 36 88.26 89.63 59.46
N LEU A 37 87.74 88.87 60.43
CA LEU A 37 86.44 88.18 60.34
C LEU A 37 85.31 89.21 60.42
N PRO A 38 84.32 89.12 59.53
CA PRO A 38 82.93 89.06 59.96
C PRO A 38 82.54 87.60 59.92
N THR A 39 82.24 87.03 61.08
CA THR A 39 81.45 85.79 61.17
C THR A 39 80.14 86.07 60.45
N VAL A 40 80.05 85.59 59.21
CA VAL A 40 78.81 85.50 58.48
C VAL A 40 77.94 84.55 59.28
N ASP A 41 77.01 85.12 60.04
CA ASP A 41 75.94 84.39 60.70
C ASP A 41 74.97 83.93 59.61
N PHE A 42 75.40 82.95 58.83
CA PHE A 42 74.44 82.07 58.18
C PHE A 42 73.63 81.52 59.34
N ASN A 43 72.35 81.86 59.36
CA ASN A 43 71.37 81.39 60.31
C ASN A 43 71.17 79.88 60.06
N PHE A 44 72.24 79.10 60.27
CA PHE A 44 72.37 77.68 59.99
C PHE A 44 71.32 76.92 60.75
N GLU A 45 70.86 77.46 61.88
CA GLU A 45 69.78 76.90 62.66
C GLU A 45 68.41 77.08 62.01
N ASP A 46 68.14 78.21 61.33
CA ASP A 46 66.89 78.41 60.57
C ASP A 46 66.88 77.62 59.25
N LEU A 47 68.04 77.51 58.57
CA LEU A 47 68.17 76.64 57.39
C LEU A 47 68.08 75.15 57.78
N ARG A 48 68.71 74.74 58.87
CA ARG A 48 68.62 73.38 59.43
C ARG A 48 67.20 73.05 59.86
N LYS A 49 66.50 74.00 60.48
CA LYS A 49 65.07 73.87 60.82
C LYS A 49 64.20 73.73 59.58
N ARG A 50 64.37 74.58 58.56
CA ARG A 50 63.62 74.46 57.30
C ARG A 50 63.94 73.19 56.53
N MET A 51 65.20 72.74 56.53
CA MET A 51 65.59 71.45 55.94
C MET A 51 65.00 70.29 56.73
N THR A 52 64.93 70.38 58.06
CA THR A 52 64.26 69.35 58.88
C THR A 52 62.75 69.34 58.62
N ASP A 53 62.10 70.50 58.60
CA ASP A 53 60.66 70.63 58.30
C ASP A 53 60.32 70.21 56.87
N PHE A 54 61.20 70.53 55.91
CA PHE A 54 61.08 70.08 54.52
C PHE A 54 61.25 68.57 54.42
N THR A 55 62.28 67.99 55.04
CA THR A 55 62.49 66.54 55.08
C THR A 55 61.30 65.84 55.72
N LEU A 56 60.75 66.34 56.83
CA LEU A 56 59.56 65.76 57.47
C LEU A 56 58.31 65.83 56.58
N LYS A 57 58.07 66.97 55.93
CA LYS A 57 56.93 67.11 55.00
C LYS A 57 57.13 66.29 53.73
N PHE A 58 58.36 66.20 53.25
CA PHE A 58 58.73 65.42 52.07
C PHE A 58 58.59 63.92 52.38
N ASP A 59 59.10 63.46 53.51
CA ASP A 59 58.94 62.08 53.98
C ASP A 59 57.46 61.73 54.18
N ALA A 60 56.66 62.63 54.76
CA ALA A 60 55.21 62.44 54.88
C ALA A 60 54.51 62.39 53.51
N PHE A 61 54.92 63.23 52.55
CA PHE A 61 54.40 63.20 51.18
C PHE A 61 54.80 61.91 50.45
N ILE A 62 56.03 61.44 50.60
CA ILE A 62 56.52 60.18 50.05
C ILE A 62 55.77 59.00 50.70
N GLU A 63 55.54 59.04 52.00
CA GLU A 63 54.78 58.01 52.72
C GLU A 63 53.31 57.98 52.27
N GLN A 64 52.67 59.16 52.13
CA GLN A 64 51.31 59.28 51.62
C GLN A 64 51.21 58.83 50.15
N GLY A 65 52.18 59.21 49.32
CA GLY A 65 52.30 58.77 47.93
C GLY A 65 52.47 57.26 47.83
N ARG A 66 53.35 56.67 48.66
CA ARG A 66 53.56 55.21 48.73
C ARG A 66 52.30 54.49 49.17
N LYS A 67 51.59 55.01 50.19
CA LYS A 67 50.33 54.46 50.68
C LYS A 67 49.25 54.51 49.58
N ARG A 68 49.13 55.62 48.86
CA ARG A 68 48.19 55.78 47.76
C ARG A 68 48.47 54.82 46.62
N VAL A 69 49.72 54.75 46.15
CA VAL A 69 50.12 53.82 45.07
C VAL A 69 49.88 52.36 45.49
N LEU A 70 50.19 52.00 46.73
CA LEU A 70 49.94 50.65 47.22
C LEU A 70 48.44 50.33 47.29
N GLN A 71 47.62 51.29 47.73
CA GLN A 71 46.17 51.16 47.76
C GLN A 71 45.59 51.00 46.36
N GLU A 72 45.93 51.90 45.43
CA GLU A 72 45.47 51.84 44.03
C GLU A 72 45.92 50.53 43.35
N ARG A 73 47.14 50.06 43.62
CA ARG A 73 47.64 48.77 43.11
C ARG A 73 46.89 47.58 43.71
N ASN A 74 46.52 47.62 44.99
CA ASN A 74 45.73 46.57 45.62
C ASN A 74 44.28 46.57 45.09
N GLU A 75 43.66 47.74 44.94
CA GLU A 75 42.33 47.89 44.35
C GLU A 75 42.30 47.43 42.90
N PHE A 76 43.31 47.78 42.10
CA PHE A 76 43.44 47.31 40.73
C PHE A 76 43.59 45.78 40.66
N ARG A 77 44.41 45.20 41.55
CA ARG A 77 44.57 43.73 41.63
C ARG A 77 43.27 43.04 42.03
N ALA A 78 42.50 43.62 42.94
CA ALA A 78 41.19 43.10 43.34
C ALA A 78 40.21 43.13 42.16
N ARG A 79 40.07 44.28 41.48
CA ARG A 79 39.21 44.42 40.29
C ARG A 79 39.62 43.49 39.15
N LEU A 80 40.92 43.29 38.93
CA LEU A 80 41.42 42.34 37.93
C LEU A 80 41.04 40.89 38.30
N GLY A 81 41.08 40.55 39.59
CA GLY A 81 40.63 39.26 40.09
C GLY A 81 39.13 39.04 39.87
N GLU A 82 38.31 40.03 40.21
CA GLU A 82 36.86 40.01 39.99
C GLU A 82 36.52 39.88 38.50
N LEU A 83 37.16 40.68 37.64
CA LEU A 83 36.94 40.66 36.19
C LEU A 83 37.32 39.30 35.57
N ASN A 84 38.44 38.71 36.01
CA ASN A 84 38.86 37.39 35.54
C ASN A 84 37.87 36.29 35.98
N GLU A 85 37.36 36.36 37.21
CA GLU A 85 36.36 35.40 37.70
C GLU A 85 35.02 35.58 36.98
N GLU A 86 34.59 36.81 36.73
CA GLU A 86 33.39 37.10 35.93
C GLU A 86 33.54 36.60 34.50
N GLN A 87 34.69 36.81 33.87
CA GLN A 87 35.00 36.29 32.54
C GLN A 87 34.95 34.76 32.51
N ARG A 88 35.53 34.10 33.51
CA ARG A 88 35.50 32.63 33.64
C ARG A 88 34.07 32.13 33.80
N SER A 89 33.29 32.74 34.69
CA SER A 89 31.88 32.41 34.94
C SER A 89 31.03 32.56 33.66
N LYS A 90 31.15 33.70 32.97
CA LYS A 90 30.46 33.93 31.68
C LYS A 90 30.88 32.93 30.61
N SER A 91 32.16 32.60 30.52
CA SER A 91 32.65 31.58 29.57
C SER A 91 32.04 30.21 29.86
N THR A 92 31.93 29.81 31.14
CA THR A 92 31.28 28.55 31.51
C THR A 92 29.79 28.58 31.14
N GLN A 93 29.09 29.68 31.43
CA GLN A 93 27.67 29.83 31.07
C GLN A 93 27.44 29.74 29.55
N ILE A 94 28.30 30.39 28.75
CA ILE A 94 28.23 30.30 27.29
C ILE A 94 28.36 28.84 26.84
N THR A 95 29.34 28.11 27.35
CA THR A 95 29.53 26.69 27.02
C THR A 95 28.32 25.84 27.41
N THR A 96 27.75 26.07 28.60
CA THR A 96 26.55 25.36 29.06
C THR A 96 25.34 25.66 28.17
N LEU A 97 25.13 26.92 27.79
CA LEU A 97 24.04 27.33 26.90
C LEU A 97 24.22 26.75 25.49
N GLN A 98 25.45 26.74 24.97
CA GLN A 98 25.76 26.12 23.67
C GLN A 98 25.48 24.62 23.69
N SER A 99 25.87 23.92 24.76
CA SER A 99 25.56 22.50 24.95
C SER A 99 24.05 22.26 25.03
N SER A 100 23.33 23.06 25.82
CA SER A 100 21.87 22.99 25.92
C SER A 100 21.18 23.24 24.57
N LEU A 101 21.61 24.25 23.81
CA LEU A 101 21.08 24.54 22.48
C LEU A 101 21.31 23.37 21.52
N SER A 102 22.50 22.77 21.53
CA SER A 102 22.80 21.59 20.72
C SER A 102 21.90 20.40 21.11
N ASN A 103 21.68 20.17 22.40
CA ASN A 103 20.80 19.10 22.87
C ASN A 103 19.35 19.33 22.43
N HIS A 104 18.83 20.54 22.58
CA HIS A 104 17.48 20.89 22.12
C HIS A 104 17.34 20.74 20.60
N SER A 105 18.34 21.16 19.83
CA SER A 105 18.34 20.96 18.38
C SER A 105 18.27 19.48 18.00
N ASN A 106 18.99 18.61 18.71
CA ASN A 106 18.97 17.17 18.47
C ASN A 106 17.62 16.55 18.84
N VAL A 107 17.01 16.98 19.96
CA VAL A 107 15.68 16.52 20.38
C VAL A 107 14.62 16.93 19.35
N LEU A 108 14.60 18.20 18.92
CA LEU A 108 13.66 18.67 17.91
C LEU A 108 13.81 17.92 16.58
N ALA A 109 15.04 17.66 16.14
CA ALA A 109 15.28 16.89 14.93
C ALA A 109 14.72 15.46 15.04
N ARG A 110 14.88 14.83 16.20
CA ARG A 110 14.36 13.49 16.48
C ARG A 110 12.84 13.48 16.54
N GLU A 111 12.22 14.40 17.27
CA GLU A 111 10.75 14.51 17.36
C GLU A 111 10.13 14.76 15.98
N GLN A 112 10.76 15.59 15.14
CA GLN A 112 10.29 15.82 13.79
C GLN A 112 10.40 14.55 12.92
N ALA A 113 11.47 13.76 13.08
CA ALA A 113 11.61 12.49 12.37
C ALA A 113 10.55 11.47 12.82
N GLU A 114 10.33 11.34 14.13
CA GLU A 114 9.30 10.44 14.70
C GLU A 114 7.89 10.85 14.26
N LYS A 115 7.60 12.16 14.22
CA LYS A 115 6.33 12.68 13.70
C LYS A 115 6.12 12.35 12.22
N ASN A 116 7.16 12.53 11.40
CA ASN A 116 7.09 12.20 9.98
C ASN A 116 6.87 10.70 9.77
N GLU A 117 7.52 9.84 10.56
CA GLU A 117 7.32 8.40 10.52
C GLU A 117 5.88 8.02 10.90
N MET A 118 5.36 8.61 11.99
CA MET A 118 3.98 8.37 12.43
C MET A 118 2.96 8.77 11.36
N HIS A 119 3.13 9.94 10.73
CA HIS A 119 2.27 10.35 9.62
C HIS A 119 2.35 9.40 8.42
N ALA A 120 3.54 8.89 8.10
CA ALA A 120 3.70 7.89 7.04
C ALA A 120 2.97 6.58 7.38
N GLN A 121 3.02 6.13 8.64
CA GLN A 121 2.29 4.95 9.10
C GLN A 121 0.77 5.16 9.05
N ILE A 122 0.28 6.33 9.49
CA ILE A 122 -1.15 6.68 9.41
C ILE A 122 -1.62 6.64 7.95
N SER A 123 -0.91 7.33 7.05
CA SER A 123 -1.26 7.35 5.62
C SER A 123 -1.25 5.95 4.99
N LYS A 124 -0.30 5.10 5.39
CA LYS A 124 -0.27 3.70 4.95
C LYS A 124 -1.49 2.92 5.45
N LEU A 125 -1.88 3.08 6.71
CA LEU A 125 -3.07 2.42 7.27
C LEU A 125 -4.36 2.92 6.62
N GLU A 126 -4.50 4.21 6.40
CA GLU A 126 -5.66 4.81 5.71
C GLU A 126 -5.78 4.29 4.28
N SER A 127 -4.66 4.25 3.54
CA SER A 127 -4.63 3.67 2.20
C SER A 127 -5.02 2.19 2.21
N HIS A 128 -4.53 1.43 3.20
CA HIS A 128 -4.88 0.02 3.34
C HIS A 128 -6.38 -0.17 3.64
N GLN A 129 -6.94 0.64 4.55
CA GLN A 129 -8.35 0.63 4.89
C GLN A 129 -9.23 0.98 3.68
N ALA A 130 -8.86 2.02 2.93
CA ALA A 130 -9.57 2.42 1.73
C ALA A 130 -9.58 1.31 0.66
N ASN A 131 -8.43 0.67 0.44
CA ASN A 131 -8.32 -0.47 -0.48
C ASN A 131 -9.17 -1.66 -0.05
N GLN A 132 -9.17 -1.99 1.25
CA GLN A 132 -10.00 -3.07 1.79
C GLN A 132 -11.49 -2.74 1.64
N SER A 133 -11.93 -1.52 1.97
CA SER A 133 -13.32 -1.09 1.82
C SER A 133 -13.77 -1.19 0.35
N ALA A 134 -12.95 -0.70 -0.58
CA ALA A 134 -13.25 -0.81 -2.01
C ALA A 134 -13.34 -2.28 -2.49
N SER A 135 -12.51 -3.17 -1.93
CA SER A 135 -12.58 -4.60 -2.22
C SER A 135 -13.87 -5.23 -1.69
N CYS A 136 -14.25 -4.92 -0.45
CA CYS A 136 -15.51 -5.35 0.16
C CYS A 136 -16.72 -4.91 -0.65
N ASP A 137 -16.75 -3.65 -1.09
CA ASP A 137 -17.86 -3.12 -1.89
C ASP A 137 -17.94 -3.80 -3.27
N ARG A 138 -16.80 -4.04 -3.92
CA ARG A 138 -16.76 -4.81 -5.18
C ARG A 138 -17.32 -6.22 -5.00
N LEU A 139 -16.91 -6.94 -3.95
CA LEU A 139 -17.40 -8.29 -3.68
C LEU A 139 -18.89 -8.31 -3.36
N ARG A 140 -19.38 -7.37 -2.56
CA ARG A 140 -20.82 -7.24 -2.27
C ARG A 140 -21.64 -7.01 -3.55
N ASN A 141 -21.17 -6.15 -4.45
CA ASN A 141 -21.82 -5.91 -5.72
C ASN A 141 -21.80 -7.16 -6.62
N ALA A 142 -20.67 -7.88 -6.67
CA ALA A 142 -20.55 -9.12 -7.45
C ALA A 142 -21.48 -10.23 -6.93
N ILE A 143 -21.60 -10.37 -5.60
CA ILE A 143 -22.54 -11.31 -4.96
C ILE A 143 -23.98 -10.94 -5.33
N ALA A 144 -24.36 -9.67 -5.17
CA ALA A 144 -25.71 -9.22 -5.49
C ALA A 144 -26.07 -9.44 -6.97
N GLN A 145 -25.14 -9.17 -7.88
CA GLN A 145 -25.32 -9.43 -9.31
C GLN A 145 -25.47 -10.92 -9.60
N THR A 146 -24.62 -11.76 -9.02
CA THR A 146 -24.66 -13.21 -9.21
C THR A 146 -25.96 -13.80 -8.68
N GLN A 147 -26.43 -13.35 -7.50
CA GLN A 147 -27.69 -13.80 -6.93
C GLN A 147 -28.88 -13.50 -7.86
N ARG A 148 -28.94 -12.29 -8.43
CA ARG A 148 -29.97 -11.95 -9.44
C ARG A 148 -29.92 -12.87 -10.66
N GLN A 149 -28.74 -13.22 -11.14
CA GLN A 149 -28.60 -14.15 -12.27
C GLN A 149 -29.07 -15.57 -11.93
N ILE A 150 -28.79 -16.03 -10.70
CA ILE A 150 -29.28 -17.32 -10.20
C ILE A 150 -30.80 -17.30 -10.14
N ASP A 151 -31.41 -16.26 -9.57
CA ASP A 151 -32.86 -16.16 -9.41
C ASP A 151 -33.57 -16.15 -10.77
N VAL A 152 -33.03 -15.42 -11.76
CA VAL A 152 -33.57 -15.42 -13.14
C VAL A 152 -33.50 -16.81 -13.77
N LYS A 153 -32.37 -17.53 -13.61
CA LYS A 153 -32.22 -18.89 -14.17
C LYS A 153 -33.15 -19.89 -13.49
N LEU A 154 -33.29 -19.81 -12.17
CA LEU A 154 -34.21 -20.67 -11.42
C LEU A 154 -35.65 -20.43 -11.83
N GLN A 155 -36.05 -19.17 -12.00
CA GLN A 155 -37.40 -18.83 -12.44
C GLN A 155 -37.67 -19.33 -13.86
N ALA A 156 -36.73 -19.11 -14.80
CA ALA A 156 -36.85 -19.63 -16.15
C ALA A 156 -36.94 -21.18 -16.19
N GLN A 157 -36.18 -21.86 -15.33
CA GLN A 157 -36.23 -23.32 -15.22
C GLN A 157 -37.58 -23.80 -14.68
N ARG A 158 -38.13 -23.11 -13.67
CA ARG A 158 -39.46 -23.43 -13.12
C ARG A 158 -40.54 -23.25 -14.17
N GLU A 159 -40.56 -22.13 -14.87
CA GLU A 159 -41.52 -21.87 -15.94
C GLU A 159 -41.42 -22.89 -17.08
N TYR A 160 -40.20 -23.29 -17.44
CA TYR A 160 -39.99 -24.35 -18.43
C TYR A 160 -40.52 -25.70 -17.92
N ALA A 161 -40.23 -26.05 -16.67
CA ALA A 161 -40.71 -27.28 -16.06
C ALA A 161 -42.25 -27.32 -15.98
N GLU A 162 -42.89 -26.21 -15.58
CA GLU A 162 -44.36 -26.09 -15.54
C GLU A 162 -44.99 -26.23 -16.93
N LYS A 163 -44.39 -25.61 -17.96
CA LYS A 163 -44.85 -25.77 -19.34
C LYS A 163 -44.70 -27.21 -19.83
N MET A 164 -43.57 -27.85 -19.53
CA MET A 164 -43.31 -29.24 -19.91
C MET A 164 -44.25 -30.21 -19.19
N ASP A 165 -44.48 -30.03 -17.89
CA ASP A 165 -45.42 -30.83 -17.12
C ASP A 165 -46.87 -30.66 -17.61
N GLY A 166 -47.27 -29.41 -17.86
CA GLY A 166 -48.57 -29.08 -18.45
C GLY A 166 -48.78 -29.75 -19.80
N GLN A 167 -47.78 -29.71 -20.68
CA GLN A 167 -47.83 -30.36 -21.99
C GLN A 167 -47.82 -31.88 -21.86
N SER A 168 -46.97 -32.45 -21.01
CA SER A 168 -46.89 -33.89 -20.76
C SER A 168 -48.23 -34.47 -20.30
N ARG A 169 -48.92 -33.76 -19.39
CA ARG A 169 -50.24 -34.16 -18.88
C ARG A 169 -51.31 -34.23 -19.97
N LEU A 170 -51.18 -33.44 -21.04
CA LEU A 170 -52.09 -33.44 -22.18
C LEU A 170 -51.69 -34.46 -23.27
N ASN A 171 -50.38 -34.61 -23.49
CA ASN A 171 -49.84 -35.49 -24.53
C ASN A 171 -50.24 -36.96 -24.35
N GLY A 172 -50.22 -37.47 -23.11
CA GLY A 172 -50.56 -38.87 -22.83
C GLY A 172 -52.00 -39.24 -23.24
N PRO A 173 -53.02 -38.54 -22.73
CA PRO A 173 -54.41 -38.74 -23.12
C PRO A 173 -54.67 -38.52 -24.62
N GLU A 174 -54.05 -37.48 -25.21
CA GLU A 174 -54.20 -37.19 -26.64
C GLU A 174 -53.59 -38.29 -27.51
N LEU A 175 -52.38 -38.75 -27.18
CA LEU A 175 -51.74 -39.87 -27.85
C LEU A 175 -52.60 -41.12 -27.74
N GLY A 176 -53.08 -41.46 -26.54
CA GLY A 176 -53.97 -42.61 -26.33
C GLY A 176 -55.26 -42.54 -27.15
N PHE A 177 -55.85 -41.34 -27.27
CA PHE A 177 -57.01 -41.12 -28.14
C PHE A 177 -56.68 -41.42 -29.61
N TRP A 178 -55.58 -40.87 -30.14
CA TRP A 178 -55.19 -41.09 -31.54
C TRP A 178 -54.75 -42.53 -31.82
N GLU A 179 -54.03 -43.17 -30.89
CA GLU A 179 -53.64 -44.58 -30.99
C GLU A 179 -54.87 -45.48 -31.12
N THR A 180 -55.88 -45.22 -30.29
CA THR A 180 -57.16 -45.95 -30.31
C THR A 180 -57.97 -45.63 -31.57
N TYR A 181 -58.10 -44.35 -31.92
CA TYR A 181 -58.94 -43.89 -33.03
C TYR A 181 -58.39 -44.33 -34.40
N LEU A 182 -57.07 -44.26 -34.58
CA LEU A 182 -56.42 -44.67 -35.83
C LEU A 182 -56.11 -46.17 -35.85
N GLY A 183 -56.05 -46.83 -34.69
CA GLY A 183 -55.54 -48.19 -34.53
C GLY A 183 -54.07 -48.26 -34.95
N CYS A 184 -53.29 -47.23 -34.64
CA CYS A 184 -51.92 -47.06 -35.08
C CYS A 184 -51.07 -46.46 -33.97
N ARG A 185 -49.94 -47.09 -33.68
CA ARG A 185 -48.95 -46.65 -32.71
C ARG A 185 -47.59 -46.53 -33.37
N ILE A 186 -46.85 -45.47 -33.03
CA ILE A 186 -45.55 -45.17 -33.62
C ILE A 186 -44.55 -45.11 -32.47
N GLU A 187 -43.53 -45.98 -32.52
CA GLU A 187 -42.53 -46.12 -31.47
C GLU A 187 -41.12 -45.95 -32.07
N GLY A 188 -40.17 -45.46 -31.28
CA GLY A 188 -38.76 -45.50 -31.65
C GLY A 188 -38.25 -46.93 -31.54
N SER A 189 -37.50 -47.43 -32.54
CA SER A 189 -36.98 -48.80 -32.52
C SER A 189 -35.64 -48.95 -31.77
N GLY A 190 -35.21 -47.93 -31.03
CA GLY A 190 -33.92 -47.86 -30.32
C GLY A 190 -32.73 -47.42 -31.19
N ASP A 191 -32.95 -47.21 -32.49
CA ASP A 191 -31.98 -46.66 -33.45
C ASP A 191 -32.52 -45.30 -33.94
N GLU A 192 -31.68 -44.25 -33.91
CA GLU A 192 -32.08 -42.87 -34.25
C GLU A 192 -32.65 -42.76 -35.67
N ASN A 193 -32.24 -43.65 -36.58
CA ASN A 193 -32.68 -43.63 -37.97
C ASN A 193 -33.83 -44.60 -38.25
N LYS A 194 -34.46 -45.18 -37.23
CA LYS A 194 -35.54 -46.16 -37.42
C LYS A 194 -36.74 -45.89 -36.54
N VAL A 195 -37.90 -45.98 -37.17
CA VAL A 195 -39.20 -45.82 -36.52
C VAL A 195 -40.00 -47.09 -36.75
N ARG A 196 -40.57 -47.64 -35.67
CA ARG A 196 -41.47 -48.79 -35.72
C ARG A 196 -42.91 -48.30 -35.75
N ILE A 197 -43.69 -48.79 -36.71
CA ILE A 197 -45.11 -48.50 -36.85
C ILE A 197 -45.87 -49.79 -36.57
N LEU A 198 -46.79 -49.73 -35.61
CA LEU A 198 -47.67 -50.83 -35.22
C LEU A 198 -49.11 -50.47 -35.59
N PHE A 199 -49.79 -51.36 -36.28
CA PHE A 199 -51.21 -51.29 -36.56
C PHE A 199 -51.95 -52.34 -35.75
N MET A 200 -52.94 -51.89 -34.99
CA MET A 200 -53.87 -52.77 -34.27
C MET A 200 -55.13 -52.95 -35.11
N PHE A 201 -55.48 -54.21 -35.37
CA PHE A 201 -56.69 -54.56 -36.12
C PHE A 201 -57.73 -55.18 -35.19
N PRO A 202 -59.02 -54.86 -35.38
CA PRO A 202 -60.08 -55.44 -34.58
C PRO A 202 -60.15 -56.97 -34.76
N PRO A 203 -60.64 -57.70 -33.74
CA PRO A 203 -60.85 -59.15 -33.81
C PRO A 203 -61.76 -59.56 -34.98
N VAL A 204 -61.53 -60.75 -35.54
CA VAL A 204 -62.39 -61.32 -36.59
C VAL A 204 -63.71 -61.77 -35.98
N LYS A 205 -64.84 -61.42 -36.61
CA LYS A 205 -66.14 -61.96 -36.23
C LYS A 205 -66.14 -63.49 -36.38
N GLY A 206 -66.22 -64.21 -35.26
CA GLY A 206 -66.31 -65.69 -35.21
C GLY A 206 -65.04 -66.42 -34.75
N GLY A 207 -63.97 -65.72 -34.41
CA GLY A 207 -62.77 -66.32 -33.80
C GLY A 207 -62.98 -66.71 -32.33
N LYS A 208 -62.27 -67.74 -31.87
CA LYS A 208 -62.06 -67.99 -30.44
C LYS A 208 -60.85 -67.19 -30.00
N SER A 209 -60.97 -66.45 -28.90
CA SER A 209 -59.95 -65.60 -28.28
C SER A 209 -59.93 -64.15 -28.77
N ASP A 210 -59.83 -63.24 -27.81
CA ASP A 210 -59.66 -61.79 -27.89
C ASP A 210 -58.24 -61.44 -28.39
N GLU A 211 -57.77 -62.12 -29.45
CA GLU A 211 -56.42 -61.93 -29.97
C GLU A 211 -56.34 -60.62 -30.75
N GLU A 212 -55.74 -59.60 -30.12
CA GLU A 212 -55.33 -58.37 -30.78
C GLU A 212 -54.41 -58.74 -31.96
N ARG A 213 -54.88 -58.45 -33.18
CA ARG A 213 -54.10 -58.71 -34.39
C ARG A 213 -53.24 -57.50 -34.70
N GLU A 214 -51.94 -57.67 -34.46
CA GLU A 214 -50.95 -56.62 -34.70
C GLU A 214 -50.21 -56.86 -36.01
N ALA A 215 -50.02 -55.79 -36.78
CA ALA A 215 -49.06 -55.74 -37.87
C ALA A 215 -48.05 -54.63 -37.65
N ILE A 216 -46.79 -54.91 -37.95
CA ILE A 216 -45.66 -54.04 -37.63
C ILE A 216 -44.80 -53.89 -38.87
N PHE A 217 -44.31 -52.68 -39.11
CA PHE A 217 -43.17 -52.48 -39.98
C PHE A 217 -42.21 -51.46 -39.40
N GLU A 218 -40.93 -51.57 -39.74
CA GLU A 218 -39.90 -50.60 -39.37
C GLU A 218 -39.47 -49.81 -40.60
N LEU A 219 -39.59 -48.49 -40.48
CA LEU A 219 -39.18 -47.51 -41.47
C LEU A 219 -37.81 -46.97 -41.10
N GLU A 220 -36.86 -47.15 -41.99
CA GLU A 220 -35.58 -46.48 -41.97
C GLU A 220 -35.76 -45.06 -42.54
N VAL A 221 -35.49 -44.07 -41.69
CA VAL A 221 -35.55 -42.65 -42.00
C VAL A 221 -34.15 -42.18 -42.36
N PRO A 222 -33.94 -41.55 -43.53
CA PRO A 222 -32.63 -41.09 -43.91
C PRO A 222 -32.13 -39.98 -42.96
N PRO A 223 -30.83 -39.94 -42.64
CA PRO A 223 -30.25 -38.93 -41.75
C PRO A 223 -30.31 -37.51 -42.33
N THR A 224 -30.57 -37.40 -43.64
CA THR A 224 -30.78 -36.13 -44.35
C THR A 224 -32.12 -36.14 -45.05
N GLY A 225 -32.79 -34.99 -45.12
CA GLY A 225 -34.10 -34.85 -45.77
C GLY A 225 -34.12 -35.18 -47.27
N SER A 226 -32.95 -35.35 -47.90
CA SER A 226 -32.79 -35.73 -49.31
C SER A 226 -32.56 -37.24 -49.53
N GLY A 227 -32.27 -38.02 -48.50
CA GLY A 227 -32.04 -39.47 -48.63
C GLY A 227 -33.32 -40.25 -48.94
N LYS A 228 -33.20 -41.57 -49.19
CA LYS A 228 -34.37 -42.44 -49.44
C LYS A 228 -34.81 -43.13 -48.15
N TYR A 229 -36.12 -43.19 -47.94
CA TYR A 229 -36.76 -44.05 -46.96
C TYR A 229 -36.73 -45.49 -47.43
N ASN A 230 -36.65 -46.42 -46.48
CA ASN A 230 -36.70 -47.85 -46.73
C ASN A 230 -37.48 -48.58 -45.64
N VAL A 231 -38.11 -49.70 -45.97
CA VAL A 231 -38.79 -50.56 -44.99
C VAL A 231 -37.91 -51.78 -44.74
N VAL A 232 -37.36 -51.88 -43.53
CA VAL A 232 -36.33 -52.87 -43.17
C VAL A 232 -36.91 -54.11 -42.48
N HIS A 233 -38.05 -53.95 -41.81
CA HIS A 233 -38.74 -55.04 -41.14
C HIS A 233 -40.24 -54.96 -41.38
N VAL A 234 -40.89 -56.10 -41.55
CA VAL A 234 -42.33 -56.22 -41.78
C VAL A 234 -42.83 -57.52 -41.16
N LYS A 235 -43.92 -57.46 -40.40
CA LYS A 235 -44.62 -58.62 -39.81
C LYS A 235 -46.12 -58.33 -39.78
N PRO A 236 -47.00 -59.20 -40.29
CA PRO A 236 -46.73 -60.43 -41.05
C PRO A 236 -46.05 -60.15 -42.40
N LYS A 237 -45.48 -61.18 -43.04
CA LYS A 237 -44.78 -61.02 -44.32
C LYS A 237 -45.72 -60.49 -45.40
N LEU A 238 -45.30 -59.46 -46.12
CA LEU A 238 -46.01 -58.87 -47.25
C LEU A 238 -45.28 -59.16 -48.57
N ASP A 239 -45.99 -59.00 -49.69
CA ASP A 239 -45.39 -59.02 -51.02
C ASP A 239 -44.42 -57.84 -51.19
N VAL A 240 -43.14 -58.17 -51.39
CA VAL A 240 -42.03 -57.21 -51.52
C VAL A 240 -42.31 -56.21 -52.65
N SER A 241 -42.84 -56.66 -53.78
CA SER A 241 -43.10 -55.79 -54.94
C SER A 241 -44.19 -54.75 -54.65
N LYS A 242 -45.14 -55.08 -53.78
CA LYS A 242 -46.18 -54.14 -53.35
C LYS A 242 -45.65 -53.15 -52.32
N VAL A 243 -44.80 -53.60 -51.39
CA VAL A 243 -44.16 -52.72 -50.40
C VAL A 243 -43.24 -51.72 -51.09
N GLU A 244 -42.40 -52.16 -52.03
CA GLU A 244 -41.50 -51.29 -52.81
C GLU A 244 -42.27 -50.17 -53.51
N LYS A 245 -43.41 -50.46 -54.16
CA LYS A 245 -44.25 -49.44 -54.80
C LYS A 245 -44.74 -48.37 -53.82
N VAL A 246 -45.11 -48.77 -52.60
CA VAL A 246 -45.58 -47.83 -51.56
C VAL A 246 -44.40 -46.98 -51.05
N VAL A 247 -43.22 -47.58 -50.90
CA VAL A 247 -41.98 -46.89 -50.50
C VAL A 247 -41.48 -45.94 -51.58
N ASP A 248 -41.53 -46.31 -52.86
CA ASP A 248 -41.17 -45.45 -53.99
C ASP A 248 -42.07 -44.22 -54.07
N ARG A 249 -43.37 -44.42 -53.80
CA ARG A 249 -44.32 -43.31 -53.70
C ARG A 249 -43.98 -42.39 -52.53
N LEU A 250 -43.63 -42.91 -51.36
CA LEU A 250 -43.13 -42.11 -50.23
C LEU A 250 -41.85 -41.33 -50.60
N ASN A 251 -40.91 -41.97 -51.27
CA ASN A 251 -39.66 -41.34 -51.70
C ASN A 251 -39.89 -40.21 -52.72
N SER A 252 -40.94 -40.32 -53.53
CA SER A 252 -41.32 -39.32 -54.52
C SER A 252 -42.13 -38.17 -53.92
N THR A 253 -43.09 -38.43 -53.04
CA THR A 253 -44.01 -37.41 -52.50
C THR A 253 -43.57 -36.83 -51.15
N ARG A 254 -42.73 -37.55 -50.40
CA ARG A 254 -42.37 -37.26 -49.01
C ARG A 254 -43.56 -37.22 -48.04
N GLU A 255 -44.68 -37.82 -48.43
CA GLU A 255 -45.91 -37.84 -47.61
C GLU A 255 -46.02 -39.13 -46.79
N ILE A 256 -45.73 -39.05 -45.48
CA ILE A 256 -45.81 -40.21 -44.58
C ILE A 256 -47.23 -40.78 -44.47
N GLY A 257 -48.27 -39.93 -44.51
CA GLY A 257 -49.66 -40.38 -44.45
C GLY A 257 -50.05 -41.29 -45.61
N THR A 258 -49.43 -41.10 -46.78
CA THR A 258 -49.62 -41.95 -47.96
C THR A 258 -48.97 -43.33 -47.74
N LEU A 259 -47.77 -43.38 -47.16
CA LEU A 259 -47.12 -44.65 -46.77
C LEU A 259 -48.01 -45.43 -45.78
N LEU A 260 -48.45 -44.78 -44.71
CA LEU A 260 -49.24 -45.43 -43.65
C LEU A 260 -50.53 -46.04 -44.20
N LYS A 261 -51.25 -45.31 -45.05
CA LYS A 261 -52.46 -45.82 -45.72
C LYS A 261 -52.15 -47.01 -46.64
N GLY A 262 -51.08 -46.93 -47.42
CA GLY A 262 -50.64 -47.99 -48.32
C GLY A 262 -50.26 -49.27 -47.57
N MET A 263 -49.39 -49.16 -46.56
CA MET A 263 -48.96 -50.27 -45.73
C MET A 263 -50.14 -50.91 -44.98
N ARG A 264 -51.04 -50.10 -44.42
CA ARG A 264 -52.24 -50.61 -43.76
C ARG A 264 -53.13 -51.41 -44.71
N ALA A 265 -53.31 -50.96 -45.95
CA ALA A 265 -54.08 -51.69 -46.96
C ALA A 265 -53.45 -53.05 -47.31
N LEU A 266 -52.12 -53.11 -47.43
CA LEU A 266 -51.39 -54.36 -47.67
C LEU A 266 -51.54 -55.34 -46.50
N PHE A 267 -51.45 -54.85 -45.26
CA PHE A 267 -51.69 -55.69 -44.08
C PHE A 267 -53.13 -56.19 -43.98
N VAL A 268 -54.12 -55.34 -44.30
CA VAL A 268 -55.53 -55.77 -44.38
C VAL A 268 -55.70 -56.88 -45.42
N GLU A 269 -55.03 -56.80 -46.57
CA GLU A 269 -55.08 -57.85 -47.59
C GLU A 269 -54.45 -59.16 -47.10
N ALA A 270 -53.30 -59.07 -46.42
CA ALA A 270 -52.55 -60.23 -45.93
C ALA A 270 -53.17 -60.90 -44.69
N MET A 271 -54.02 -60.19 -43.93
CA MET A 271 -54.65 -60.68 -42.69
C MET A 271 -56.16 -60.94 -42.82
N LYS A 272 -56.70 -60.86 -44.04
CA LYS A 272 -58.01 -61.43 -44.37
C LYS A 272 -57.94 -62.95 -44.34
#